data_AF-A0A922JXH1-F1
#
_entry.id   AF-A0A922JXH1-F1
#
_cell.length_a   1.000
_cell.length_b   1.000
_cell.length_c   1.000
_cell.angle_alpha   90.00
_cell.angle_beta   90.00
_cell.angle_gamma   90.00
#
_symmetry.space_group_name_H-M   'P 1'
#
loop_
_entity.id
_entity.type
_entity.pdbx_description
1 polymer ?
#
loop_
_entity_poly.entity_id
_entity_poly.type
_entity_poly.pdbx_seq_one_letter_code
_entity_poly.pdbx_strand_id
1 'polypeptide(L)'
;MGSPKQLLSTIESALLSPSPTTPAQRIQLMHAIRNSLSSFRSLLSYPPPKSSDRAQVQSREVRLPDSPPISLDDQDVQIALKLSDDLHLNEIDCVRLLVMANQEWSLMGREPLEIIRLAAGLWYTERRDLITALYMLFRAVVLDQGLEADIVSDIQKYLEDLINAGLRQRLVSLIKELNREEPAGLGGPQCERYVLDSRGALVERQAVVCRERLILGHCLVLSVLVVRTSKF
;
A
#
# COMPACT_ATOMS: atom_id res chain seq x y z
N MET A 1 -0.27 1.86 13.71
CA MET A 1 -1.03 2.38 12.54
C MET A 1 -1.98 1.29 12.09
N GLY A 2 -3.20 1.61 11.66
CA GLY A 2 -4.10 0.60 11.06
C GLY A 2 -3.57 0.15 9.69
N SER A 3 -3.94 -1.06 9.24
CA SER A 3 -3.47 -1.57 7.94
C SER A 3 -4.12 -0.79 6.77
N PRO A 4 -3.47 -0.69 5.59
CA PRO A 4 -4.05 -0.08 4.40
C PRO A 4 -5.42 -0.67 4.03
N LYS A 5 -5.58 -1.99 4.21
CA LYS A 5 -6.85 -2.71 4.01
C LYS A 5 -7.97 -2.20 4.93
N GLN A 6 -7.67 -2.00 6.22
CA GLN A 6 -8.65 -1.45 7.19
C GLN A 6 -9.02 0.00 6.86
N LEU A 7 -8.03 0.81 6.44
CA LEU A 7 -8.27 2.18 6.01
C LEU A 7 -9.20 2.21 4.80
N LEU A 8 -8.89 1.43 3.76
CA LEU A 8 -9.71 1.35 2.55
C LEU A 8 -11.14 0.90 2.88
N SER A 9 -11.30 -0.18 3.63
CA SER A 9 -12.62 -0.68 4.04
C SER A 9 -13.42 0.36 4.82
N THR A 10 -12.77 1.13 5.71
CA THR A 10 -13.43 2.22 6.45
C THR A 10 -13.92 3.31 5.48
N ILE A 11 -13.08 3.72 4.52
CA ILE A 11 -13.42 4.73 3.51
C ILE A 11 -14.56 4.23 2.60
N GLU A 12 -14.51 2.99 2.13
CA GLU A 12 -15.57 2.38 1.31
C GLU A 12 -16.90 2.34 2.06
N SER A 13 -16.90 1.89 3.31
CA SER A 13 -18.11 1.80 4.12
C SER A 13 -18.77 3.16 4.38
N ALA A 14 -17.97 4.22 4.48
CA ALA A 14 -18.46 5.56 4.76
C ALA A 14 -18.89 6.32 3.49
N LEU A 15 -18.20 6.12 2.37
CA LEU A 15 -18.35 6.94 1.16
C LEU A 15 -19.11 6.27 0.02
N LEU A 16 -19.22 4.94 0.00
CA LEU A 16 -19.96 4.21 -1.04
C LEU A 16 -21.30 3.66 -0.57
N SER A 17 -21.63 3.81 0.72
CA SER A 17 -22.92 3.35 1.24
C SER A 17 -24.07 4.15 0.60
N PRO A 18 -25.17 3.50 0.18
CA PRO A 18 -26.35 4.19 -0.30
C PRO A 18 -27.10 4.94 0.81
N SER A 19 -26.79 4.65 2.08
CA SER A 19 -27.36 5.34 3.24
C SER A 19 -26.49 6.53 3.65
N PRO A 20 -27.09 7.59 4.24
CA PRO A 20 -26.32 8.68 4.84
C PRO A 20 -25.31 8.16 5.87
N THR A 21 -24.13 8.78 5.92
CA THR A 21 -23.08 8.38 6.85
C THR A 21 -23.51 8.72 8.28
N THR A 22 -23.54 7.73 9.17
CA THR A 22 -23.89 7.98 10.58
C THR A 22 -22.80 8.82 11.28
N PRO A 23 -23.13 9.55 12.37
CA PRO A 23 -22.13 10.30 13.14
C PRO A 23 -20.96 9.43 13.62
N ALA A 24 -21.23 8.17 14.01
CA ALA A 24 -20.20 7.23 14.43
C ALA A 24 -19.25 6.85 13.26
N GLN A 25 -19.80 6.56 12.08
CA GLN A 25 -19.01 6.28 10.87
C GLN A 25 -18.17 7.50 10.45
N ARG A 26 -18.72 8.71 10.57
CA ARG A 26 -17.98 9.95 10.28
C ARG A 26 -16.78 10.12 11.23
N ILE A 27 -16.97 9.90 12.52
CA ILE A 27 -15.87 9.94 13.50
C ILE A 27 -14.80 8.89 13.17
N GLN A 28 -15.23 7.67 12.85
CA GLN A 28 -14.33 6.58 12.49
C GLN A 28 -13.53 6.88 11.22
N LEU A 29 -14.19 7.40 10.18
CA LEU A 29 -13.57 7.84 8.94
C LEU A 29 -12.49 8.89 9.20
N MET A 30 -12.84 9.96 9.90
CA MET A 30 -11.89 11.05 10.17
C MET A 30 -10.74 10.60 11.06
N HIS A 31 -10.98 9.70 12.01
CA HIS A 31 -9.93 9.10 12.82
C HIS A 31 -8.98 8.24 11.96
N ALA A 32 -9.51 7.39 11.09
CA ALA A 32 -8.72 6.55 10.19
C ALA A 32 -7.86 7.38 9.21
N ILE A 33 -8.43 8.44 8.62
CA ILE A 33 -7.73 9.36 7.73
C ILE A 33 -6.59 10.10 8.46
N ARG A 34 -6.83 10.57 9.69
CA ARG A 34 -5.80 11.25 10.49
C ARG A 34 -4.66 10.32 10.88
N ASN A 35 -4.98 9.08 11.29
CA ASN A 35 -3.98 8.09 11.67
C ASN A 35 -3.12 7.60 10.49
N SER A 36 -3.60 7.78 9.25
CA SER A 36 -2.88 7.40 8.02
C SER A 36 -2.11 8.57 7.40
N LEU A 37 -2.08 9.75 8.04
CA LEU A 37 -1.42 10.95 7.52
C LEU A 37 0.06 10.71 7.17
N SER A 38 0.80 10.02 8.02
CA SER A 38 2.20 9.67 7.75
C SER A 38 2.33 8.79 6.51
N SER A 39 1.47 7.78 6.38
CA SER A 39 1.47 6.84 5.24
C SER A 39 1.17 7.53 3.92
N PHE A 40 0.27 8.52 3.91
CA PHE A 40 -0.01 9.31 2.71
C PHE A 40 1.05 10.37 2.42
N ARG A 41 1.71 10.95 3.44
CA ARG A 41 2.84 11.86 3.23
C ARG A 41 4.05 11.16 2.64
N SER A 42 4.37 9.98 3.15
CA SER A 42 5.46 9.16 2.63
C SER A 42 5.05 8.29 1.43
N LEU A 43 3.78 8.31 1.01
CA LEU A 43 3.13 7.46 0.00
C LEU A 43 4.06 6.47 -0.72
N LEU A 44 3.94 5.19 -0.39
CA LEU A 44 4.73 4.09 -0.97
C LEU A 44 6.26 4.28 -0.88
N SER A 45 6.76 5.08 0.07
CA SER A 45 8.18 5.16 0.38
C SER A 45 8.50 4.09 1.40
N TYR A 46 9.21 3.07 0.94
CA TYR A 46 9.60 1.94 1.75
C TYR A 46 11.12 1.90 1.89
N PRO A 47 11.65 1.42 3.03
CA PRO A 47 13.09 1.34 3.21
C PRO A 47 13.70 0.35 2.21
N PRO A 48 14.83 0.69 1.57
CA PRO A 48 15.54 -0.22 0.68
C PRO A 48 16.30 -1.30 1.48
N PRO A 49 16.87 -2.31 0.80
CA PRO A 49 17.73 -3.32 1.42
C PRO A 49 18.85 -2.69 2.24
N LYS A 50 19.13 -3.27 3.41
CA LYS A 50 20.11 -2.73 4.36
C LYS A 50 20.99 -3.84 4.92
N SER A 51 22.31 -3.67 4.82
CA SER A 51 23.28 -4.71 5.18
C SER A 51 23.18 -5.23 6.62
N SER A 52 22.89 -4.36 7.60
CA SER A 52 22.70 -4.78 8.99
C SER A 52 21.47 -5.67 9.16
N ASP A 53 20.41 -5.35 8.44
CA ASP A 53 19.12 -6.01 8.55
C ASP A 53 19.17 -7.34 7.79
N ARG A 54 19.90 -7.36 6.65
CA ARG A 54 20.28 -8.58 5.94
C ARG A 54 21.08 -9.54 6.82
N ALA A 55 22.06 -9.04 7.57
CA ALA A 55 22.85 -9.86 8.50
C ALA A 55 21.98 -10.41 9.64
N GLN A 56 20.99 -9.64 10.11
CA GLN A 56 20.03 -10.10 11.12
C GLN A 56 19.12 -11.23 10.59
N VAL A 57 18.62 -11.12 9.36
CA VAL A 57 17.84 -12.21 8.74
C VAL A 57 18.71 -13.46 8.58
N GLN A 58 19.97 -13.30 8.16
CA GLN A 58 20.92 -14.41 8.05
C GLN A 58 21.27 -15.07 9.40
N SER A 59 21.20 -14.33 10.50
CA SER A 59 21.38 -14.90 11.85
C SER A 59 20.16 -15.66 12.36
N ARG A 60 19.07 -15.73 11.56
CA ARG A 60 17.83 -16.50 11.83
C ARG A 60 17.00 -16.03 13.02
N GLU A 61 17.38 -14.93 13.67
CA GLU A 61 16.62 -14.33 14.76
C GLU A 61 16.30 -12.87 14.42
N VAL A 62 15.04 -12.63 14.07
CA VAL A 62 14.57 -11.33 13.59
C VAL A 62 13.63 -10.69 14.60
N ARG A 63 13.79 -9.39 14.83
CA ARG A 63 12.88 -8.61 15.69
C ARG A 63 12.07 -7.66 14.83
N LEU A 64 10.79 -7.97 14.66
CA LEU A 64 9.84 -7.03 14.08
C LEU A 64 9.45 -5.97 15.13
N PRO A 65 9.06 -4.75 14.70
CA PRO A 65 8.49 -3.76 15.61
C PRO A 65 7.31 -4.35 16.39
N ASP A 66 7.24 -4.05 17.68
CA ASP A 66 6.14 -4.43 18.58
C ASP A 66 5.86 -5.95 18.67
N SER A 67 6.82 -6.79 18.28
CA SER A 67 6.68 -8.26 18.26
C SER A 67 7.84 -8.94 19.01
N PRO A 68 7.63 -10.14 19.58
CA PRO A 68 8.71 -10.94 20.12
C PRO A 68 9.70 -11.36 19.00
N PRO A 69 10.94 -11.75 19.34
CA PRO A 69 11.87 -12.31 18.37
C PRO A 69 11.28 -13.52 17.65
N ILE A 70 11.48 -13.57 16.33
CA ILE A 70 11.03 -14.63 15.44
C ILE A 70 12.23 -15.45 15.03
N SER A 71 12.14 -16.76 15.20
CA SER A 71 13.13 -17.72 14.69
C SER A 71 12.74 -18.12 13.27
N LEU A 72 13.68 -17.98 12.33
CA LEU A 72 13.51 -18.36 10.94
C LEU A 72 14.22 -19.69 10.65
N ASP A 73 13.63 -20.52 9.80
CA ASP A 73 14.35 -21.66 9.22
C ASP A 73 15.17 -21.24 7.98
N ASP A 74 15.91 -22.19 7.40
CA ASP A 74 16.74 -21.91 6.23
C ASP A 74 15.93 -21.49 4.99
N GLN A 75 14.69 -21.98 4.86
CA GLN A 75 13.82 -21.64 3.75
C GLN A 75 13.26 -20.22 3.91
N ASP A 76 12.82 -19.85 5.10
CA ASP A 76 12.35 -18.49 5.42
C ASP A 76 13.43 -17.45 5.16
N VAL A 77 14.68 -17.74 5.56
CA VAL A 77 15.83 -16.85 5.27
C VAL A 77 16.03 -16.69 3.76
N GLN A 78 16.02 -17.78 2.99
CA GLN A 78 16.18 -17.72 1.54
C GLN A 78 15.05 -16.93 0.88
N ILE A 79 13.80 -17.14 1.30
CA ILE A 79 12.64 -16.44 0.76
C ILE A 79 12.71 -14.95 1.10
N ALA A 80 13.02 -14.59 2.35
CA ALA A 80 13.12 -13.19 2.77
C ALA A 80 14.18 -12.42 1.97
N LEU A 81 15.35 -13.03 1.76
CA LEU A 81 16.42 -12.43 0.96
C LEU A 81 16.03 -12.32 -0.52
N LYS A 82 15.37 -13.35 -1.07
CA LYS A 82 14.87 -13.33 -2.45
C LYS A 82 13.82 -12.24 -2.64
N LEU A 83 12.91 -12.06 -1.69
CA LEU A 83 11.91 -10.98 -1.71
C LEU A 83 12.56 -9.60 -1.63
N SER A 84 13.58 -9.42 -0.78
CA SER A 84 14.34 -8.17 -0.65
C SER A 84 14.97 -7.80 -1.99
N ASP A 85 15.62 -8.76 -2.65
CA ASP A 85 16.25 -8.55 -3.95
C ASP A 85 15.19 -8.28 -5.05
N ASP A 86 14.07 -9.01 -5.05
CA ASP A 86 13.02 -8.90 -6.07
C ASP A 86 12.21 -7.61 -6.00
N LEU A 87 11.95 -7.12 -4.79
CA LEU A 87 11.09 -5.96 -4.52
C LEU A 87 11.90 -4.71 -4.19
N HIS A 88 13.23 -4.83 -4.08
CA HIS A 88 14.11 -3.80 -3.52
C HIS A 88 13.57 -3.25 -2.20
N LEU A 89 13.23 -4.17 -1.29
CA LEU A 89 12.56 -3.91 -0.02
C LEU A 89 13.46 -4.37 1.13
N ASN A 90 13.46 -3.63 2.24
CA ASN A 90 14.19 -4.02 3.43
C ASN A 90 13.87 -5.45 3.90
N GLU A 91 14.91 -6.14 4.38
CA GLU A 91 14.80 -7.54 4.79
C GLU A 91 13.83 -7.76 5.96
N ILE A 92 13.71 -6.81 6.90
CA ILE A 92 12.76 -6.90 8.02
C ILE A 92 11.31 -6.78 7.51
N ASP A 93 11.06 -5.90 6.54
CA ASP A 93 9.75 -5.80 5.88
C ASP A 93 9.42 -7.08 5.10
N CYS A 94 10.41 -7.72 4.48
CA CYS A 94 10.23 -9.01 3.81
C CYS A 94 9.86 -10.13 4.80
N VAL A 95 10.46 -10.14 6.00
CA VAL A 95 10.07 -11.07 7.08
C VAL A 95 8.65 -10.77 7.58
N ARG A 96 8.23 -9.50 7.68
CA ARG A 96 6.83 -9.15 7.96
C ARG A 96 5.89 -9.75 6.93
N LEU A 97 6.21 -9.62 5.63
CA LEU A 97 5.41 -10.19 4.55
C LEU A 97 5.33 -11.71 4.62
N LEU A 98 6.41 -12.39 5.00
CA LEU A 98 6.40 -13.83 5.27
C LEU A 98 5.44 -14.16 6.41
N VAL A 99 5.53 -13.49 7.55
CA VAL A 99 4.60 -13.72 8.67
C VAL A 99 3.14 -13.51 8.23
N MET A 100 2.86 -12.50 7.40
CA MET A 100 1.52 -12.28 6.85
C MET A 100 1.07 -13.38 5.89
N ALA A 101 1.94 -13.79 4.96
CA ALA A 101 1.69 -14.93 4.08
C ALA A 101 1.39 -16.19 4.90
N ASN A 102 2.07 -16.33 6.03
CA ASN A 102 1.93 -17.46 6.94
C ASN A 102 0.62 -17.46 7.73
N GLN A 103 -0.03 -16.30 7.87
CA GLN A 103 -1.36 -16.19 8.47
C GLN A 103 -2.46 -16.46 7.44
N GLU A 104 -2.25 -16.08 6.18
CA GLU A 104 -3.17 -16.37 5.07
C GLU A 104 -2.99 -17.79 4.48
N TRP A 105 -1.96 -18.51 4.94
CA TRP A 105 -1.51 -19.84 4.49
C TRP A 105 -2.53 -20.98 4.57
N SER A 106 -3.65 -20.83 5.29
CA SER A 106 -4.62 -21.93 5.45
C SER A 106 -5.35 -22.31 4.14
N LEU A 107 -5.10 -21.58 3.05
CA LEU A 107 -5.85 -21.67 1.79
C LEU A 107 -5.00 -22.01 0.53
N MET A 108 -3.67 -22.05 0.60
CA MET A 108 -2.78 -22.15 -0.60
C MET A 108 -1.58 -23.09 -0.35
N GLY A 109 -0.96 -23.61 -1.42
CA GLY A 109 0.12 -24.60 -1.37
C GLY A 109 1.40 -24.17 -0.61
N ARG A 110 2.31 -25.13 -0.40
CA ARG A 110 3.46 -25.04 0.53
C ARG A 110 4.82 -24.86 -0.14
N GLU A 111 4.87 -24.75 -1.46
CA GLU A 111 6.16 -24.68 -2.15
C GLU A 111 6.82 -23.30 -1.94
N PRO A 112 8.16 -23.22 -1.82
CA PRO A 112 8.89 -21.95 -1.61
C PRO A 112 8.48 -20.85 -2.61
N LEU A 113 8.25 -21.24 -3.86
CA LEU A 113 7.82 -20.36 -4.93
C LEU A 113 6.42 -19.76 -4.68
N GLU A 114 5.48 -20.56 -4.17
CA GLU A 114 4.12 -20.08 -3.86
C GLU A 114 4.16 -19.07 -2.72
N ILE A 115 5.01 -19.30 -1.72
CA ILE A 115 5.23 -18.39 -0.59
C ILE A 115 5.79 -17.05 -1.08
N ILE A 116 6.82 -17.08 -1.94
CA ILE A 116 7.38 -15.86 -2.56
C ILE A 116 6.28 -15.09 -3.30
N ARG A 117 5.47 -15.79 -4.11
CA ARG A 117 4.40 -15.17 -4.91
C ARG A 117 3.28 -14.60 -4.05
N LEU A 118 2.92 -15.26 -2.96
CA LEU A 118 1.93 -14.78 -2.00
C LEU A 118 2.45 -13.55 -1.24
N ALA A 119 3.66 -13.61 -0.70
CA ALA A 119 4.27 -12.48 0.02
C ALA A 119 4.41 -11.24 -0.88
N ALA A 120 4.89 -11.41 -2.13
CA ALA A 120 4.91 -10.33 -3.11
C ALA A 120 3.49 -9.84 -3.48
N GLY A 121 2.53 -10.75 -3.55
CA GLY A 121 1.12 -10.45 -3.76
C GLY A 121 0.51 -9.56 -2.66
N LEU A 122 0.79 -9.89 -1.41
CA LEU A 122 0.40 -9.11 -0.24
C LEU A 122 1.00 -7.72 -0.28
N TRP A 123 2.28 -7.62 -0.63
CA TRP A 123 2.96 -6.34 -0.80
C TRP A 123 2.26 -5.42 -1.79
N TYR A 124 1.99 -5.91 -3.01
CA TYR A 124 1.26 -5.12 -4.00
C TYR A 124 -0.19 -4.83 -3.58
N THR A 125 -0.82 -5.73 -2.83
CA THR A 125 -2.16 -5.51 -2.31
C THR A 125 -2.18 -4.36 -1.29
N GLU A 126 -1.27 -4.34 -0.32
CA GLU A 126 -1.16 -3.25 0.67
C GLU A 126 -0.92 -1.89 -0.01
N ARG A 127 -0.03 -1.85 -1.01
CA ARG A 127 0.25 -0.66 -1.81
C ARG A 127 -0.98 -0.18 -2.55
N ARG A 128 -1.66 -1.08 -3.26
CA ARG A 128 -2.88 -0.78 -4.02
C ARG A 128 -4.00 -0.29 -3.11
N ASP A 129 -4.17 -0.88 -1.92
CA ASP A 129 -5.19 -0.46 -0.97
C ASP A 129 -4.96 0.99 -0.53
N LEU A 130 -3.70 1.36 -0.26
CA LEU A 130 -3.34 2.74 0.08
C LEU A 130 -3.57 3.72 -1.09
N ILE A 131 -3.17 3.35 -2.31
CA ILE A 131 -3.41 4.19 -3.51
C ILE A 131 -4.93 4.36 -3.73
N THR A 132 -5.69 3.28 -3.58
CA THR A 132 -7.15 3.28 -3.79
C THR A 132 -7.85 4.11 -2.72
N ALA A 133 -7.42 4.02 -1.46
CA ALA A 133 -7.90 4.88 -0.39
C ALA A 133 -7.71 6.36 -0.75
N LEU A 134 -6.51 6.75 -1.21
CA LEU A 134 -6.23 8.13 -1.65
C LEU A 134 -7.12 8.55 -2.82
N TYR A 135 -7.27 7.67 -3.82
CA TYR A 135 -8.12 7.90 -4.99
C TYR A 135 -9.58 8.14 -4.58
N MET A 136 -10.11 7.37 -3.64
CA MET A 136 -11.47 7.53 -3.14
C MET A 136 -11.68 8.86 -2.42
N LEU A 137 -10.72 9.29 -1.59
CA LEU A 137 -10.77 10.60 -0.94
C LEU A 137 -10.80 11.73 -1.98
N PHE A 138 -9.96 11.66 -3.01
CA PHE A 138 -10.00 12.63 -4.10
C PHE A 138 -11.35 12.66 -4.81
N ARG A 139 -11.89 11.48 -5.14
CA ARG A 139 -13.20 11.38 -5.79
C ARG A 139 -14.31 11.97 -4.94
N ALA A 140 -14.29 11.76 -3.63
CA ALA A 140 -15.30 12.26 -2.71
C ALA A 140 -15.38 13.80 -2.68
N VAL A 141 -14.27 14.48 -2.95
CA VAL A 141 -14.21 15.95 -3.00
C VAL A 141 -14.49 16.48 -4.41
N VAL A 142 -13.96 15.82 -5.45
CA VAL A 142 -13.99 16.35 -6.82
C VAL A 142 -15.24 15.92 -7.59
N LEU A 143 -15.77 14.74 -7.31
CA LEU A 143 -16.97 14.23 -7.98
C LEU A 143 -18.16 14.49 -7.06
N ASP A 144 -19.17 15.18 -7.58
CA ASP A 144 -20.44 15.40 -6.88
C ASP A 144 -21.17 14.06 -6.68
N GLN A 145 -20.88 13.40 -5.55
CA GLN A 145 -21.38 12.07 -5.19
C GLN A 145 -22.59 12.13 -4.27
N GLY A 146 -23.16 13.31 -4.02
CA GLY A 146 -24.26 13.48 -3.07
C GLY A 146 -23.86 13.24 -1.61
N LEU A 147 -22.58 13.38 -1.28
CA LEU A 147 -22.08 13.30 0.09
C LEU A 147 -22.45 14.57 0.88
N GLU A 148 -22.58 14.45 2.20
CA GLU A 148 -22.84 15.58 3.08
C GLU A 148 -21.71 16.62 2.99
N ALA A 149 -22.08 17.90 2.84
CA ALA A 149 -21.13 19.00 2.63
C ALA A 149 -20.05 19.09 3.73
N ASP A 150 -20.41 18.80 4.97
CA ASP A 150 -19.48 18.80 6.09
C ASP A 150 -18.41 17.71 5.96
N ILE A 151 -18.78 16.51 5.49
CA ILE A 151 -17.84 15.40 5.25
C ILE A 151 -16.91 15.76 4.11
N VAL A 152 -17.45 16.31 3.03
CA VAL A 152 -16.66 16.78 1.87
C VAL A 152 -15.65 17.83 2.30
N SER A 153 -16.08 18.81 3.11
CA SER A 153 -15.22 19.89 3.63
C SER A 153 -14.09 19.34 4.52
N ASP A 154 -14.40 18.40 5.43
CA ASP A 154 -13.41 17.76 6.29
C ASP A 154 -12.35 16.98 5.49
N ILE A 155 -12.77 16.23 4.47
CA ILE A 155 -11.86 15.48 3.58
C ILE A 155 -11.06 16.45 2.70
N GLN A 156 -11.69 17.49 2.17
CA GLN A 156 -11.02 18.50 1.35
C GLN A 156 -9.88 19.15 2.13
N LYS A 157 -10.14 19.60 3.36
CA LYS A 157 -9.10 20.20 4.22
C LYS A 157 -7.91 19.27 4.41
N TYR A 158 -8.18 17.98 4.65
CA TYR A 158 -7.13 16.97 4.78
C TYR A 158 -6.31 16.81 3.49
N LEU A 159 -6.97 16.74 2.32
CA LEU A 159 -6.29 16.63 1.03
C LEU A 159 -5.47 17.89 0.71
N GLU A 160 -5.97 19.08 1.05
CA GLU A 160 -5.22 20.33 0.93
C GLU A 160 -3.95 20.30 1.77
N ASP A 161 -4.00 19.80 3.00
CA ASP A 161 -2.82 19.64 3.87
C ASP A 161 -1.78 18.68 3.24
N LEU A 162 -2.23 17.55 2.65
CA LEU A 162 -1.35 16.63 1.94
C LEU A 162 -0.74 17.25 0.69
N ILE A 163 -1.54 17.97 -0.11
CA ILE A 163 -1.08 18.66 -1.32
C ILE A 163 -0.05 19.72 -0.95
N ASN A 164 -0.32 20.54 0.07
CA ASN A 164 0.60 21.55 0.58
C ASN A 164 1.90 20.93 1.13
N ALA A 165 1.84 19.70 1.65
CA ALA A 165 3.00 18.94 2.09
C ALA A 165 3.78 18.25 0.95
N GLY A 166 3.40 18.44 -0.32
CA GLY A 166 4.15 17.95 -1.48
C GLY A 166 3.63 16.65 -2.11
N LEU A 167 2.38 16.26 -1.84
CA LEU A 167 1.79 15.02 -2.39
C LEU A 167 1.88 14.96 -3.93
N ARG A 168 1.67 16.08 -4.64
CA ARG A 168 1.73 16.09 -6.12
C ARG A 168 3.11 15.72 -6.66
N GLN A 169 4.16 16.26 -6.05
CA GLN A 169 5.54 15.94 -6.37
C GLN A 169 5.82 14.46 -6.09
N ARG A 170 5.31 13.93 -4.98
CA ARG A 170 5.42 12.50 -4.66
C ARG A 170 4.72 11.61 -5.69
N LEU A 171 3.49 11.95 -6.10
CA LEU A 171 2.75 11.21 -7.15
C LEU A 171 3.53 11.18 -8.48
N VAL A 172 4.10 12.31 -8.90
CA VAL A 172 4.93 12.38 -10.13
C VAL A 172 6.19 11.52 -9.99
N SER A 173 6.86 11.56 -8.83
CA SER A 173 8.03 10.71 -8.57
C SER A 173 7.67 9.23 -8.64
N LEU A 174 6.58 8.83 -7.99
CA LEU A 174 6.09 7.45 -7.96
C LEU A 174 5.78 6.91 -9.35
N ILE A 175 5.11 7.69 -10.19
CA ILE A 175 4.83 7.27 -11.57
C ILE A 175 6.14 7.01 -12.34
N LYS A 176 7.18 7.80 -12.10
CA LYS A 176 8.51 7.59 -12.71
C LYS A 176 9.24 6.39 -12.11
N GLU A 177 9.14 6.19 -10.79
CA GLU A 177 9.69 5.03 -10.09
C GLU A 177 9.07 3.74 -10.65
N LEU A 178 7.75 3.67 -10.74
CA LEU A 178 7.02 2.53 -11.31
C LEU A 178 7.36 2.26 -12.78
N ASN A 179 7.63 3.29 -13.59
CA ASN A 179 8.07 3.10 -14.97
C ASN A 179 9.43 2.37 -15.06
N ARG A 180 10.28 2.46 -14.02
CA ARG A 180 11.56 1.73 -13.97
C ARG A 180 11.38 0.28 -13.55
N GLU A 181 10.23 -0.09 -12.99
CA GLU A 181 9.91 -1.46 -12.64
C GLU A 181 9.49 -2.30 -13.88
N GLU A 182 9.24 -1.69 -15.05
CA GLU A 182 8.89 -2.39 -16.29
C GLU A 182 10.14 -2.54 -17.20
N PRO A 183 10.42 -3.71 -17.82
CA PRO A 183 9.67 -4.98 -17.79
C PRO A 183 10.15 -6.02 -16.77
N ALA A 184 11.30 -5.81 -16.11
CA ALA A 184 11.98 -6.84 -15.30
C ALA A 184 11.73 -6.75 -13.79
N GLY A 185 11.01 -5.75 -13.28
CA GLY A 185 10.94 -5.43 -11.85
C GLY A 185 12.20 -4.73 -11.34
N LEU A 186 12.20 -4.36 -10.05
CA LEU A 186 13.34 -3.68 -9.41
C LEU A 186 14.56 -4.60 -9.23
N GLY A 187 14.37 -5.92 -9.11
CA GLY A 187 15.44 -6.90 -8.91
C GLY A 187 16.04 -7.50 -10.20
N GLY A 188 15.65 -7.01 -11.39
CA GLY A 188 16.22 -7.44 -12.65
C GLY A 188 15.67 -8.77 -13.20
N PRO A 189 16.34 -9.41 -14.19
CA PRO A 189 15.76 -10.49 -14.99
C PRO A 189 15.43 -11.78 -14.23
N GLN A 190 15.91 -11.91 -12.99
CA GLN A 190 15.65 -13.06 -12.13
C GLN A 190 14.42 -12.88 -11.23
N CYS A 191 13.71 -11.75 -11.33
CA CYS A 191 12.51 -11.51 -10.55
C CYS A 191 11.37 -12.45 -10.95
N GLU A 192 10.57 -12.84 -9.95
CA GLU A 192 9.36 -13.61 -10.19
C GLU A 192 8.35 -12.84 -11.05
N ARG A 193 8.10 -13.35 -12.26
CA ARG A 193 7.18 -12.73 -13.23
C ARG A 193 5.73 -12.68 -12.76
N TYR A 194 5.34 -13.63 -11.92
CA TYR A 194 3.98 -13.77 -11.42
C TYR A 194 3.91 -13.57 -9.92
N VAL A 195 2.76 -13.11 -9.43
CA VAL A 195 2.43 -13.01 -8.00
C VAL A 195 1.03 -13.59 -7.79
N LEU A 196 0.67 -13.90 -6.55
CA LEU A 196 -0.70 -14.31 -6.20
C LEU A 196 -1.50 -13.07 -5.77
N ASP A 197 -2.69 -12.86 -6.30
CA ASP A 197 -3.59 -11.83 -5.77
C ASP A 197 -4.20 -12.27 -4.42
N SER A 198 -4.92 -11.36 -3.75
CA SER A 198 -5.58 -11.64 -2.46
C SER A 198 -6.68 -12.72 -2.52
N ARG A 199 -7.02 -13.24 -3.71
CA ARG A 199 -7.93 -14.36 -3.92
C ARG A 199 -7.19 -15.64 -4.33
N GLY A 200 -5.85 -15.58 -4.36
CA GLY A 200 -4.98 -16.66 -4.81
C GLY A 200 -4.91 -16.87 -6.32
N ALA A 201 -5.37 -15.90 -7.12
CA ALA A 201 -5.21 -15.97 -8.56
C ALA A 201 -3.78 -15.60 -8.94
N LEU A 202 -3.16 -16.41 -9.80
CA LEU A 202 -1.85 -16.09 -10.37
C LEU A 202 -2.00 -14.96 -11.39
N VAL A 203 -1.27 -13.86 -11.17
CA VAL A 203 -1.33 -12.67 -12.02
C VAL A 203 0.08 -12.20 -12.42
N GLU A 204 0.21 -11.60 -13.59
CA GLU A 204 1.48 -11.02 -14.02
C GLU A 204 1.81 -9.78 -13.18
N ARG A 205 3.05 -9.73 -12.66
CA ARG A 205 3.56 -8.59 -11.88
C ARG A 205 3.43 -7.28 -12.67
N GLN A 206 3.72 -7.31 -13.97
CA GLN A 206 3.59 -6.14 -14.84
C GLN A 206 2.15 -5.60 -14.87
N ALA A 207 1.14 -6.48 -14.93
CA ALA A 207 -0.27 -6.06 -14.92
C ALA A 207 -0.64 -5.36 -13.60
N VAL A 208 -0.08 -5.82 -12.48
CA VAL A 208 -0.26 -5.20 -11.16
C VAL A 208 0.35 -3.81 -11.12
N VAL A 209 1.60 -3.64 -11.57
CA VAL A 209 2.29 -2.34 -11.63
C VAL A 209 1.60 -1.36 -12.58
N CYS A 210 1.18 -1.82 -13.76
CA CYS A 210 0.37 -1.04 -14.72
C CYS A 210 -0.88 -0.46 -14.05
N ARG A 211 -1.57 -1.27 -13.25
CA ARG A 211 -2.79 -0.86 -12.56
C ARG A 211 -2.50 0.17 -11.46
N GLU A 212 -1.44 0.00 -10.67
CA GLU A 212 -1.01 1.01 -9.69
C GLU A 212 -0.72 2.36 -10.37
N ARG A 213 0.01 2.34 -11.49
CA ARG A 213 0.34 3.53 -12.28
C ARG A 213 -0.91 4.24 -12.81
N LEU A 214 -1.90 3.49 -13.29
CA LEU A 214 -3.16 4.06 -13.76
C LEU A 214 -3.89 4.81 -12.64
N ILE A 215 -4.03 4.18 -11.46
CA ILE A 215 -4.72 4.81 -10.33
C ILE A 215 -3.94 6.03 -9.82
N LEU A 216 -2.60 5.96 -9.75
CA LEU A 216 -1.76 7.11 -9.41
C LEU A 216 -1.91 8.27 -10.41
N GLY A 217 -2.05 7.96 -11.70
CA GLY A 217 -2.37 8.95 -12.73
C GLY A 217 -3.71 9.64 -12.47
N HIS A 218 -4.75 8.88 -12.11
CA HIS A 218 -6.03 9.46 -11.71
C HIS A 218 -5.89 10.32 -10.45
N CYS A 219 -5.16 9.87 -9.43
CA CYS A 219 -4.89 10.67 -8.23
C CYS A 219 -4.20 11.99 -8.58
N LEU A 220 -3.23 11.98 -9.48
CA LEU A 220 -2.53 13.19 -9.91
C LEU A 220 -3.49 14.18 -10.58
N VAL A 221 -4.32 13.72 -11.52
CA VAL A 221 -5.31 14.57 -12.20
C VAL A 221 -6.32 15.14 -11.21
N LEU A 222 -6.93 14.28 -10.37
CA LEU A 222 -7.91 14.73 -9.39
C LEU A 222 -7.30 15.68 -8.35
N SER A 223 -6.02 15.49 -7.99
CA SER A 223 -5.35 16.39 -7.05
C SER A 223 -5.27 17.84 -7.55
N VAL A 224 -5.25 18.07 -8.87
CA VAL A 224 -5.27 19.43 -9.46
C VAL A 224 -6.65 20.06 -9.34
N LEU A 225 -7.70 19.23 -9.34
CA LEU A 225 -9.10 19.64 -9.23
C LEU A 225 -9.56 19.85 -7.78
N VAL A 226 -8.74 19.48 -6.79
CA VAL A 226 -8.91 19.97 -5.41
C VAL A 226 -8.56 21.46 -5.41
N VAL A 227 -9.51 22.26 -5.89
CA VAL A 227 -9.41 23.72 -5.92
C VAL A 227 -9.64 24.20 -4.50
N ARG A 228 -8.73 25.05 -4.02
CA ARG A 228 -8.94 25.85 -2.83
C ARG A 228 -10.24 26.64 -3.01
N THR A 229 -11.32 26.23 -2.35
CA THR A 229 -12.48 27.10 -2.07
C THR A 229 -12.11 28.17 -1.04
N SER A 230 -10.91 28.74 -1.17
CA SER A 230 -10.42 29.87 -0.40
C SER A 230 -11.06 31.13 -0.95
N LYS A 231 -12.21 31.48 -0.37
CA LYS A 231 -12.76 32.84 -0.32
C LYS A 231 -13.21 33.44 -1.66
N PHE A 232 -14.53 33.42 -1.88
CA PHE A 232 -15.23 34.60 -2.38
C PHE A 232 -15.97 35.23 -1.19
#